data_AF-A0A8K1FY50-F1
#
_entry.id   AF-A0A8K1FY50-F1
#
_cell.length_a   1.000
_cell.length_b   1.000
_cell.length_c   1.000
_cell.angle_alpha   90.00
_cell.angle_beta   90.00
_cell.angle_gamma   90.00
#
_symmetry.space_group_name_H-M   'P 1'
#
loop_
_entity.id
_entity.type
_entity.pdbx_description
1 polymer ?
#
loop_
_entity_poly.entity_id
_entity_poly.type
_entity_poly.pdbx_seq_one_letter_code
_entity_poly.pdbx_strand_id
1 'polypeptide(L)'
;VLDEADRLLEQGCADFTADLELILEAVPARRQTLLFSATLTATLSQLRGLAANSPFFWEAESQVRTVEQLEQRYLLVPEALKDAYLVHLVQNFQDQHQDWAIIIFTKTC
;
A
#
# COMPACT_ATOMS: atom_id res chain seq x y z
N VAL A 1 8.08 16.33 -6.42
CA VAL A 1 6.98 15.37 -6.55
C VAL A 1 7.07 14.45 -5.35
N LEU A 2 5.96 14.19 -4.67
CA LEU A 2 5.86 13.26 -3.55
C LEU A 2 4.94 12.13 -3.99
N ASP A 3 5.45 10.90 -4.02
CA ASP A 3 4.68 9.70 -4.38
C ASP A 3 4.51 8.83 -3.14
N GLU A 4 3.44 8.04 -3.08
CA GLU A 4 3.03 7.26 -1.89
C GLU A 4 3.03 8.10 -0.60
N ALA A 5 2.50 9.33 -0.66
CA ALA A 5 2.64 10.31 0.43
C ALA A 5 1.98 9.89 1.75
N ASP A 6 1.03 8.96 1.73
CA ASP A 6 0.47 8.30 2.91
C ASP A 6 1.52 7.46 3.64
N ARG A 7 2.39 6.75 2.91
CA ARG A 7 3.48 5.95 3.50
C ARG A 7 4.60 6.80 4.06
N LEU A 8 4.84 7.98 3.45
CA LEU A 8 5.83 8.94 3.95
C LEU A 8 5.46 9.53 5.33
N LEU A 9 4.18 9.51 5.68
CA LEU A 9 3.64 10.06 6.93
C LEU A 9 3.05 9.01 7.87
N GLU A 10 3.16 7.72 7.52
CA GLU A 10 2.52 6.66 8.29
C GLU A 10 3.24 6.49 9.64
N GLN A 11 2.52 6.80 10.72
CA GLN A 11 3.08 6.69 12.06
C GLN A 11 3.37 5.22 12.39
N GLY A 12 4.65 4.90 12.62
CA GLY A 12 5.11 3.57 13.04
C GLY A 12 6.37 3.11 12.34
N CYS A 13 6.25 2.63 11.10
CA CYS A 13 7.35 1.92 10.42
C CYS A 13 8.40 2.82 9.77
N ALA A 14 8.05 4.04 9.35
CA ALA A 14 8.99 5.01 8.82
C ALA A 14 8.42 6.43 8.91
N ASP A 15 8.70 7.13 10.01
CA ASP A 15 8.35 8.54 10.15
C ASP A 15 9.36 9.40 9.39
N PHE A 16 9.09 9.65 8.12
CA PHE A 16 9.94 10.49 7.26
C PHE A 16 9.61 11.98 7.39
N THR A 17 8.81 12.39 8.37
CA THR A 17 8.39 13.79 8.50
C THR A 17 9.59 14.72 8.68
N ALA A 18 10.55 14.34 9.53
CA ALA A 18 11.76 15.13 9.78
C ALA A 18 12.66 15.23 8.54
N ASP A 19 12.81 14.11 7.81
CA ASP A 19 13.59 14.09 6.56
C ASP A 19 12.93 14.94 5.48
N LEU A 20 11.59 14.91 5.42
CA LEU A 20 10.80 15.72 4.50
C LEU A 20 10.96 17.21 4.82
N GLU A 21 10.88 17.61 6.09
CA GLU A 21 11.11 19.00 6.52
C GLU A 21 12.48 19.50 6.10
N LEU A 22 13.54 18.73 6.33
CA LEU A 22 14.91 19.07 5.93
C LEU A 22 15.04 19.26 4.40
N ILE A 23 14.41 18.39 3.61
CA ILE A 23 14.39 18.52 2.16
C ILE A 23 13.58 19.77 1.74
N LEU A 24 12.44 20.02 2.37
CA LEU A 24 11.58 21.16 2.03
C LEU A 24 12.23 22.51 2.36
N GLU A 25 13.10 22.56 3.38
CA GLU A 25 13.94 23.71 3.74
C GLU A 25 15.07 23.95 2.71
N ALA A 26 15.67 22.89 2.19
CA ALA A 26 16.75 22.99 1.20
C ALA A 26 16.28 23.39 -0.21
N VAL A 27 14.97 23.23 -0.50
CA VAL A 27 14.39 23.47 -1.83
C VAL A 27 13.77 24.88 -1.89
N PRO A 28 13.82 25.58 -3.04
CA PRO A 28 13.23 26.92 -3.18
C PRO A 28 11.77 27.04 -2.73
N ALA A 29 11.44 28.14 -2.07
CA ALA A 29 10.09 28.40 -1.53
C ALA A 29 9.02 28.51 -2.64
N ARG A 30 9.38 29.05 -3.81
CA ARG A 30 8.48 29.12 -4.97
C ARG A 30 8.68 27.89 -5.85
N ARG A 31 7.78 26.92 -5.69
CA ARG A 31 7.80 25.66 -6.44
C ARG A 31 6.39 25.16 -6.71
N GLN A 32 6.26 24.32 -7.73
CA GLN A 32 5.08 23.49 -7.90
C GLN A 32 5.32 22.16 -7.19
N THR A 33 4.42 21.80 -6.27
CA THR A 33 4.47 20.52 -5.55
C THR A 33 3.31 19.65 -6.01
N LEU A 34 3.64 18.45 -6.49
CA LEU A 34 2.69 17.40 -6.84
C LEU A 34 2.76 16.33 -5.76
N LEU A 35 1.61 15.93 -5.24
CA LEU A 35 1.47 14.89 -4.23
C LEU A 35 0.56 13.80 -4.80
N PHE A 36 1.04 12.57 -4.77
CA PHE A 36 0.32 11.37 -5.16
C PHE A 36 0.23 10.44 -3.94
N SER A 37 -0.96 9.88 -3.72
CA SER A 37 -1.19 8.92 -2.65
C SER A 37 -2.38 8.03 -2.99
N ALA A 38 -2.32 6.78 -2.53
CA ALA A 38 -3.36 5.79 -2.72
C ALA A 38 -4.49 5.93 -1.68
N THR A 39 -4.21 6.51 -0.51
CA THR A 39 -5.19 6.64 0.57
C THR A 39 -5.26 8.07 1.09
N LEU A 40 -6.47 8.57 1.32
CA LEU A 40 -6.68 9.86 1.96
C LEU A 40 -6.84 9.66 3.47
N THR A 41 -5.72 9.50 4.14
CA THR A 41 -5.67 9.41 5.60
C THR A 41 -5.69 10.79 6.26
N ALA A 42 -6.07 10.85 7.55
CA ALA A 42 -6.11 12.10 8.30
C ALA A 42 -4.73 12.80 8.36
N THR A 43 -3.63 12.04 8.32
CA THR A 43 -2.25 12.52 8.26
C THR A 43 -1.96 13.28 6.96
N LEU A 44 -2.52 12.87 5.83
CA LEU A 44 -2.36 13.58 4.56
C LEU A 44 -2.97 14.98 4.57
N SER A 45 -4.00 15.20 5.40
CA SER A 45 -4.56 16.54 5.60
C SER A 45 -3.56 17.51 6.24
N GLN A 46 -2.55 17.02 6.98
CA GLN A 46 -1.48 17.86 7.52
C GLN A 46 -0.50 18.30 6.44
N LEU A 47 -0.15 17.42 5.49
CA LEU A 47 0.66 17.80 4.31
C LEU A 47 -0.02 18.84 3.42
N ARG A 48 -1.36 18.90 3.42
CA ARG A 48 -2.09 19.97 2.72
C ARG A 48 -1.74 21.35 3.24
N GLY A 49 -1.40 21.48 4.53
CA GLY A 49 -0.94 22.74 5.12
C GLY A 49 0.46 23.14 4.67
N LEU A 50 1.33 22.17 4.37
CA LEU A 50 2.70 22.39 3.89
C LEU A 50 2.76 22.69 2.38
N ALA A 51 1.76 22.23 1.62
CA ALA A 51 1.60 22.57 0.21
C ALA A 51 1.17 24.04 0.06
N ALA A 52 2.15 24.95 0.12
CA ALA A 52 1.95 26.37 -0.07
C ALA A 52 1.27 26.66 -1.43
N ASN A 53 0.24 27.52 -1.40
CA ASN A 53 -0.64 27.95 -2.50
C ASN A 53 -1.72 26.94 -2.90
N SER A 54 -2.95 27.18 -2.39
CA SER A 54 -4.24 26.72 -2.94
C SER A 54 -4.15 25.45 -3.82
N PRO A 55 -3.93 24.26 -3.21
CA PRO A 55 -3.69 23.05 -3.97
C PRO A 55 -4.94 22.64 -4.76
N PHE A 56 -4.75 22.30 -6.03
CA PHE A 56 -5.77 21.61 -6.81
C PHE A 56 -5.88 20.18 -6.30
N PHE A 57 -7.09 19.75 -5.96
CA PHE A 57 -7.35 18.42 -5.44
C PHE A 57 -8.11 17.61 -6.49
N TRP A 58 -7.55 16.45 -6.84
CA TRP A 58 -8.20 15.49 -7.71
C TRP A 58 -8.16 14.14 -7.02
N GLU A 59 -9.34 13.63 -6.70
CA GLU A 59 -9.53 12.31 -6.16
C GLU A 59 -10.24 11.48 -7.22
N ALA A 60 -9.62 10.38 -7.63
CA ALA A 60 -10.33 9.35 -8.34
C ALA A 60 -11.17 8.59 -7.31
N GLU A 61 -12.49 8.81 -7.29
CA GLU A 61 -13.39 7.97 -6.50
C GLU A 61 -13.24 6.51 -6.97
N SER A 62 -12.42 5.76 -6.25
CA SER A 62 -12.34 4.31 -6.38
C SER A 62 -13.28 3.75 -5.33
N GLN A 63 -14.45 3.25 -5.75
CA GLN A 63 -15.22 2.34 -4.89
C GLN A 63 -14.25 1.28 -4.41
N VAL A 64 -14.04 1.19 -3.08
CA VAL A 64 -13.10 0.28 -2.43
C VAL A 64 -13.13 -1.06 -3.16
N ARG A 65 -12.11 -1.29 -3.99
CA ARG A 65 -12.04 -2.45 -4.88
C ARG A 65 -11.60 -3.67 -4.06
N THR A 66 -12.45 -4.16 -3.17
CA THR A 66 -12.66 -5.62 -3.21
C THR A 66 -13.27 -5.87 -4.58
N VAL A 67 -12.41 -6.11 -5.57
CA VAL A 67 -12.83 -6.46 -6.92
C VAL A 67 -13.87 -7.57 -6.75
N GLU A 68 -15.10 -7.40 -7.24
CA GLU A 68 -16.15 -8.43 -7.05
C GLU A 68 -15.71 -9.81 -7.60
N GLN A 69 -14.73 -9.81 -8.50
CA GLN A 69 -14.11 -11.00 -9.10
C GLN A 69 -13.00 -11.63 -8.25
N LEU A 70 -12.53 -10.95 -7.19
CA LEU A 70 -11.49 -11.47 -6.30
C LEU A 70 -12.12 -12.43 -5.29
N GLU A 71 -11.90 -13.72 -5.50
CA GLU A 71 -12.33 -14.74 -4.56
C GLU A 71 -11.32 -14.91 -3.42
N GLN A 72 -11.74 -14.62 -2.18
CA GLN A 72 -10.91 -14.76 -0.99
C GLN A 72 -11.44 -15.89 -0.11
N ARG A 73 -10.54 -16.78 0.30
CA ARG A 73 -10.85 -17.92 1.19
C ARG A 73 -9.85 -17.95 2.35
N TYR A 74 -10.30 -18.41 3.51
CA TYR A 74 -9.44 -18.64 4.67
C TYR A 74 -9.62 -20.05 5.20
N LEU A 75 -8.55 -20.61 5.77
CA LEU A 75 -8.55 -21.92 6.41
C LEU A 75 -7.98 -21.80 7.81
N LEU A 76 -8.71 -22.33 8.79
CA LEU A 76 -8.26 -22.46 10.17
C LEU A 76 -7.58 -23.81 10.31
N VAL A 77 -6.26 -23.81 10.47
CA VAL A 77 -5.45 -25.02 10.61
C VAL A 77 -4.46 -24.87 11.76
N PRO A 78 -4.15 -25.97 12.48
CA PRO A 78 -3.03 -26.00 13.41
C PRO A 78 -1.72 -25.64 12.68
N GLU A 79 -0.84 -24.90 13.36
CA GLU A 79 0.41 -24.42 12.76
C GLU A 79 1.26 -25.56 12.19
N ALA A 80 1.38 -26.67 12.92
CA ALA A 80 2.15 -27.85 12.51
C ALA A 80 1.66 -28.51 11.22
N LEU A 81 0.43 -28.20 10.76
CA LEU A 81 -0.16 -28.80 9.55
C LEU A 81 -0.20 -27.83 8.37
N LYS A 82 0.18 -26.55 8.55
CA LYS A 82 0.08 -25.52 7.49
C LYS A 82 0.75 -25.95 6.19
N ASP A 83 1.94 -26.55 6.28
CA ASP A 83 2.70 -26.97 5.11
C ASP A 83 2.00 -28.08 4.32
N ALA A 84 1.44 -29.07 5.02
CA ALA A 84 0.71 -30.17 4.39
C ALA A 84 -0.55 -29.66 3.66
N TYR A 85 -1.28 -28.72 4.28
CA TYR A 85 -2.43 -28.09 3.64
C TYR A 85 -2.02 -27.22 2.46
N LEU A 86 -0.93 -26.46 2.56
CA LEU A 86 -0.40 -25.64 1.47
C LEU A 86 -0.04 -26.49 0.25
N VAL A 87 0.69 -27.58 0.45
CA VAL A 87 1.04 -28.52 -0.63
C VAL A 87 -0.21 -29.08 -1.29
N HIS A 88 -1.19 -29.51 -0.49
CA HIS A 88 -2.45 -30.04 -0.99
C HIS A 88 -3.22 -29.03 -1.83
N LEU A 89 -3.30 -27.76 -1.40
CA LEU A 89 -3.96 -26.69 -2.15
C LEU A 89 -3.29 -26.42 -3.48
N VAL A 90 -1.95 -26.36 -3.51
CA VAL A 90 -1.17 -26.10 -4.72
C VAL A 90 -1.34 -27.25 -5.73
N GLN A 91 -1.27 -28.50 -5.27
CA GLN A 91 -1.47 -29.68 -6.13
C GLN A 91 -2.87 -29.70 -6.73
N ASN A 92 -3.91 -29.55 -5.90
CA ASN A 92 -5.28 -29.54 -6.38
C ASN A 92 -5.55 -28.43 -7.40
N PHE A 93 -4.91 -27.27 -7.25
CA PHE A 93 -5.06 -26.16 -8.20
C PHE A 93 -4.28 -26.45 -9.50
N GLN A 94 -3.05 -26.99 -9.41
CA GLN A 94 -2.27 -27.40 -10.59
C GLN A 94 -3.00 -28.46 -11.43
N ASP A 95 -3.70 -29.39 -10.79
CA ASP A 95 -4.51 -30.39 -11.51
C ASP A 95 -5.65 -29.76 -12.32
N GLN A 96 -6.16 -28.61 -11.87
CA GLN A 96 -7.26 -27.88 -12.52
C GLN A 96 -6.78 -26.84 -13.53
N HIS A 97 -5.51 -26.42 -13.46
CA HIS A 97 -4.95 -25.32 -14.26
C HIS A 97 -3.52 -25.64 -14.71
N GLN A 98 -3.31 -25.85 -16.02
CA GLN A 98 -2.02 -26.30 -16.56
C GLN A 98 -0.94 -25.20 -16.68
N ASP A 99 -1.31 -23.91 -16.72
CA ASP A 99 -0.37 -22.80 -16.94
C ASP A 99 -0.66 -21.62 -15.99
N TRP A 100 -0.24 -21.74 -14.73
CA TRP A 100 -0.43 -20.69 -13.73
C TRP A 100 0.81 -20.49 -12.85
N ALA A 101 0.97 -19.27 -12.35
CA ALA A 101 2.00 -18.92 -11.38
C ALA A 101 1.36 -18.69 -10.00
N ILE A 102 1.97 -19.28 -8.96
CA ILE A 102 1.58 -19.09 -7.57
C ILE A 102 2.56 -18.14 -6.91
N ILE A 103 2.07 -17.22 -6.09
CA ILE A 103 2.89 -16.47 -5.14
C ILE A 103 2.46 -16.88 -3.73
N ILE A 104 3.42 -17.34 -2.93
CA ILE A 104 3.22 -17.70 -1.52
C ILE A 104 3.94 -16.68 -0.67
N PHE A 105 3.19 -15.97 0.18
CA PHE A 105 3.74 -15.01 1.13
C PHE A 105 3.90 -15.66 2.51
N THR A 106 5.11 -15.61 3.07
CA THR A 106 5.39 -16.03 4.46
C THR A 106 5.90 -14.82 5.25
N LYS A 107 5.71 -14.82 6.57
CA LYS A 107 6.19 -13.72 7.43
C LYS A 107 7.70 -13.79 7.70
N THR A 108 8.28 -14.97 7.64
CA THR A 108 9.69 -15.25 7.96
C THR A 108 10.19 -16.37 7.04
N CYS A 109 11.42 -16.22 6.53
CA CYS A 109 12.12 -17.25 5.77
C CYS A 109 12.55 -18.42 6.65
#